data_AF-A0A518HCJ0-F1
#
_entry.id   AF-A0A518HCJ0-F1
#
_cell.length_a   1.000
_cell.length_b   1.000
_cell.length_c   1.000
_cell.angle_alpha   90.00
_cell.angle_beta   90.00
_cell.angle_gamma   90.00
#
_symmetry.space_group_name_H-M   'P 1'
#
loop_
_entity.id
_entity.type
_entity.pdbx_description
1 polymer ?
#
loop_
_entity_poly.entity_id
_entity_poly.type
_entity_poly.pdbx_seq_one_letter_code
_entity_poly.pdbx_strand_id
1 'polypeptide(L)'
;MQEYHHAFYEQRKGYLDALLDAYRSFDKTMITLSAGALGLSVVFVKEVAPAPAPETIWGLHIAWGLFGLALVLILSSFLTSQYSWQRAMDREDEAFTNGGVPPESGNAWAGATKILNISCLVAFATGVLAFVWFSTVNFTGVG
;
A
#
# COMPACT_ATOMS: atom_id res chain seq x y z
N MET A 1 -40.32 4.34 11.43
CA MET A 1 -39.52 4.71 10.25
C MET A 1 -38.22 5.44 10.63
N GLN A 2 -38.25 6.42 11.54
CA GLN A 2 -37.04 7.13 12.03
C GLN A 2 -36.03 6.22 12.76
N GLU A 3 -36.48 5.30 13.61
CA GLU A 3 -35.61 4.34 14.33
C GLU A 3 -34.85 3.41 13.38
N TYR A 4 -35.51 2.93 12.31
CA TYR A 4 -34.88 2.13 11.26
C TYR A 4 -33.78 2.90 10.52
N HIS A 5 -34.01 4.19 10.25
CA HIS A 5 -33.00 5.03 9.59
C HIS A 5 -31.79 5.22 10.48
N HIS A 6 -31.99 5.52 11.77
CA HIS A 6 -30.89 5.68 12.72
C HIS A 6 -30.03 4.41 12.83
N ALA A 7 -30.66 3.24 13.01
CA ALA A 7 -29.97 1.96 13.08
C ALA A 7 -29.18 1.65 11.80
N PHE A 8 -29.75 1.95 10.63
CA PHE A 8 -29.07 1.79 9.34
C PHE A 8 -27.84 2.68 9.21
N TYR A 9 -27.94 3.97 9.57
CA TYR A 9 -26.81 4.90 9.52
C TYR A 9 -25.67 4.50 10.46
N GLU A 10 -26.00 4.11 11.69
CA GLU A 10 -25.02 3.67 12.68
C GLU A 10 -24.28 2.42 12.22
N GLN A 11 -25.01 1.44 11.68
CA GLN A 11 -24.42 0.23 11.11
C GLN A 11 -23.51 0.53 9.91
N ARG A 12 -23.96 1.41 9.00
CA ARG A 12 -23.18 1.82 7.83
C ARG A 12 -21.90 2.54 8.23
N LYS A 13 -21.97 3.43 9.22
CA LYS A 13 -20.83 4.14 9.77
C LYS A 13 -19.81 3.16 10.36
N GLY A 14 -20.26 2.19 11.16
CA GLY A 14 -19.40 1.14 11.71
C GLY A 14 -18.64 0.35 10.64
N TYR A 15 -19.30 -0.01 9.54
CA TYR A 15 -18.62 -0.66 8.41
C TYR A 15 -17.61 0.24 7.69
N LEU A 16 -17.89 1.54 7.57
CA LEU A 16 -16.98 2.49 6.97
C LEU A 16 -15.73 2.69 7.83
N ASP A 17 -15.90 2.88 9.14
CA ASP A 17 -14.77 3.05 10.07
C ASP A 17 -13.86 1.82 10.06
N ALA A 18 -14.45 0.61 10.13
CA ALA A 18 -13.70 -0.64 10.03
C ALA A 18 -12.94 -0.78 8.70
N LEU A 19 -13.54 -0.36 7.59
CA LEU A 19 -12.91 -0.38 6.28
C LEU A 19 -11.73 0.60 6.18
N LEU A 20 -11.86 1.80 6.74
CA LEU A 20 -10.79 2.80 6.75
C LEU A 20 -9.60 2.34 7.59
N ASP A 21 -9.86 1.73 8.74
CA ASP A 21 -8.80 1.17 9.57
C ASP A 21 -8.10 -0.01 8.90
N ALA A 22 -8.83 -0.85 8.15
CA ALA A 22 -8.23 -1.89 7.33
C ALA A 22 -7.28 -1.32 6.25
N TYR A 23 -7.66 -0.24 5.56
CA TYR A 23 -6.78 0.42 4.58
C TYR A 23 -5.52 1.00 5.24
N ARG A 24 -5.66 1.71 6.35
CA ARG A 24 -4.52 2.27 7.09
C ARG A 24 -3.57 1.18 7.60
N SER A 25 -4.12 0.05 8.05
CA SER A 25 -3.34 -1.10 8.51
C SER A 25 -2.59 -1.77 7.35
N PHE A 26 -3.24 -1.90 6.20
CA PHE A 26 -2.62 -2.41 4.97
C PHE A 26 -1.42 -1.54 4.56
N ASP A 27 -1.59 -0.22 4.50
CA ASP A 27 -0.52 0.70 4.08
C ASP A 27 0.71 0.60 5.00
N LYS A 28 0.49 0.63 6.31
CA LYS A 28 1.56 0.48 7.32
C LYS A 28 2.28 -0.86 7.20
N THR A 29 1.50 -1.94 7.01
CA THR A 29 2.04 -3.28 6.82
C THR A 29 2.91 -3.33 5.56
N MET A 30 2.43 -2.79 4.45
CA MET A 30 3.16 -2.79 3.17
C MET A 30 4.45 -1.98 3.23
N ILE A 31 4.45 -0.81 3.87
CA ILE A 31 5.66 -0.01 4.09
C ILE A 31 6.67 -0.81 4.90
N THR A 32 6.22 -1.39 6.03
CA THR A 32 7.07 -2.15 6.95
C THR A 32 7.67 -3.37 6.26
N LEU A 33 6.86 -4.15 5.54
CA LEU A 33 7.30 -5.35 4.85
C LEU A 33 8.24 -5.01 3.68
N SER A 34 7.95 -3.98 2.89
CA SER A 34 8.79 -3.58 1.76
C SER A 34 10.15 -3.04 2.22
N ALA A 35 10.16 -2.17 3.23
CA ALA A 35 11.40 -1.67 3.82
C ALA A 35 12.20 -2.78 4.50
N GLY A 36 11.53 -3.67 5.24
CA GLY A 36 12.14 -4.82 5.90
C GLY A 36 12.73 -5.81 4.90
N ALA A 37 12.01 -6.16 3.83
CA ALA A 37 12.49 -7.03 2.76
C ALA A 37 13.70 -6.43 2.03
N LEU A 38 13.66 -5.13 1.73
CA LEU A 38 14.79 -4.44 1.11
C LEU A 38 16.01 -4.43 2.04
N GLY A 39 15.84 -4.06 3.31
CA GLY A 39 16.92 -4.09 4.30
C GLY A 39 17.53 -5.48 4.48
N LEU A 40 16.68 -6.51 4.63
CA LEU A 40 17.12 -7.90 4.73
C LEU A 40 17.86 -8.36 3.48
N SER A 41 17.39 -7.96 2.29
CA SER A 41 18.04 -8.32 1.03
C SER A 41 19.44 -7.72 0.87
N VAL A 42 19.65 -6.48 1.34
CA VAL A 42 20.97 -5.84 1.35
C VAL A 42 21.92 -6.57 2.31
N VAL A 43 21.43 -6.93 3.50
CA VAL A 43 22.21 -7.71 4.47
C VAL A 43 22.57 -9.09 3.91
N PHE A 44 21.64 -9.79 3.24
CA PHE A 44 21.90 -11.08 2.61
C PHE A 44 23.03 -11.00 1.58
N VAL A 45 23.01 -10.00 0.69
CA VAL A 45 24.07 -9.81 -0.31
C VAL A 45 25.41 -9.52 0.34
N LYS A 46 25.42 -8.73 1.42
CA LYS A 46 26.66 -8.39 2.13
C LYS A 46 27.26 -9.56 2.92
N GLU A 47 26.43 -10.31 3.64
CA GLU A 47 26.89 -11.28 4.64
C GLU A 47 26.81 -12.74 4.17
N VAL A 48 25.89 -13.07 3.26
CA VAL A 48 25.64 -14.46 2.82
C VAL A 48 26.15 -14.71 1.40
N ALA A 49 25.93 -13.77 0.48
CA ALA A 49 26.31 -13.92 -0.93
C ALA A 49 27.16 -12.73 -1.43
N PRO A 50 28.38 -12.51 -0.89
CA PRO A 50 29.23 -11.38 -1.25
C PRO A 50 29.77 -11.43 -2.69
N ALA A 51 29.80 -12.62 -3.30
CA ALA A 51 30.17 -12.84 -4.69
C ALA A 51 29.06 -13.63 -5.42
N PRO A 52 27.90 -13.02 -5.70
CA PRO A 52 26.77 -13.71 -6.30
C PRO A 52 27.09 -14.11 -7.74
N ALA A 53 26.50 -15.22 -8.20
CA ALA A 53 26.65 -15.70 -9.56
C ALA A 53 26.21 -14.62 -10.57
N PRO A 54 27.02 -14.28 -11.59
CA PRO A 54 26.75 -13.16 -12.49
C PRO A 54 25.36 -13.21 -13.16
N GLU A 55 24.90 -14.40 -13.54
CA GLU A 55 23.58 -14.62 -14.13
C GLU A 55 22.40 -14.29 -13.20
N THR A 56 22.61 -14.28 -11.88
CA THR A 56 21.54 -14.08 -10.89
C THR A 56 21.38 -12.62 -10.47
N ILE A 57 22.39 -11.78 -10.72
CA ILE A 57 22.41 -10.35 -10.32
C ILE A 57 21.20 -9.60 -10.87
N TRP A 58 20.75 -9.96 -12.09
CA TRP A 58 19.55 -9.37 -12.68
C TRP A 58 18.28 -9.61 -11.84
N GLY A 59 18.13 -10.81 -11.26
CA GLY A 59 17.01 -11.13 -10.38
C GLY A 59 17.00 -10.27 -9.10
N LEU A 60 18.18 -9.95 -8.56
CA LEU A 60 18.33 -9.04 -7.43
C LEU A 60 17.91 -7.60 -7.79
N HIS A 61 18.35 -7.09 -8.95
CA HIS A 61 17.94 -5.76 -9.41
C HIS A 61 16.44 -5.66 -9.64
N ILE A 62 15.81 -6.69 -10.21
CA ILE A 62 14.35 -6.77 -10.34
C ILE A 62 13.70 -6.71 -8.95
N ALA A 63 14.18 -7.50 -7.99
CA ALA A 63 13.62 -7.51 -6.64
C ALA A 63 13.70 -6.14 -5.97
N TRP A 64 14.86 -5.48 -5.99
CA TRP A 64 15.03 -4.14 -5.42
C TRP A 64 14.18 -3.10 -6.12
N GLY A 65 14.11 -3.15 -7.45
CA GLY A 65 13.23 -2.27 -8.23
C GLY A 65 11.76 -2.45 -7.83
N LEU A 66 11.32 -3.68 -7.64
CA LEU A 66 9.95 -4.00 -7.26
C LEU A 66 9.61 -3.62 -5.81
N PHE A 67 10.53 -3.81 -4.85
CA PHE A 67 10.36 -3.34 -3.48
C PHE A 67 10.31 -1.80 -3.41
N GLY A 68 11.20 -1.13 -4.15
CA GLY A 68 11.18 0.33 -4.28
C GLY A 68 9.89 0.83 -4.93
N LEU A 69 9.43 0.18 -6.00
CA LEU A 69 8.18 0.50 -6.66
C LEU A 69 6.97 0.31 -5.74
N ALA A 70 6.93 -0.79 -4.96
CA ALA A 70 5.87 -1.02 -3.98
C ALA A 70 5.82 0.11 -2.93
N LEU A 71 6.98 0.57 -2.44
CA LEU A 71 7.07 1.73 -1.53
C LEU A 71 6.53 3.02 -2.17
N VAL A 72 6.89 3.29 -3.42
CA VAL A 72 6.40 4.50 -4.12
C VAL A 72 4.88 4.43 -4.33
N LEU A 73 4.36 3.26 -4.73
CA LEU A 73 2.93 3.06 -4.96
C LEU A 73 2.12 3.22 -3.68
N ILE A 74 2.58 2.66 -2.56
CA ILE A 74 1.85 2.76 -1.29
C ILE A 74 1.88 4.19 -0.72
N LEU A 75 3.01 4.88 -0.84
CA LEU A 75 3.10 6.30 -0.45
C LEU A 75 2.18 7.16 -1.33
N SER A 76 2.13 6.90 -2.64
CA SER A 76 1.23 7.59 -3.55
C SER A 76 -0.24 7.36 -3.20
N SER A 77 -0.60 6.13 -2.82
CA SER A 77 -1.94 5.76 -2.38
C SER A 77 -2.33 6.49 -1.08
N PHE A 78 -1.39 6.59 -0.14
CA PHE A 78 -1.57 7.34 1.11
C PHE A 78 -1.80 8.84 0.85
N LEU A 79 -0.96 9.48 0.02
CA LEU A 79 -1.11 10.90 -0.32
C LEU A 79 -2.44 11.18 -1.01
N THR A 80 -2.83 10.32 -1.96
CA THR A 80 -4.09 10.46 -2.70
C THR A 80 -5.30 10.33 -1.77
N SER A 81 -5.23 9.39 -0.82
CA SER A 81 -6.26 9.21 0.18
C SER A 81 -6.36 10.40 1.14
N GLN A 82 -5.23 10.95 1.59
CA GLN A 82 -5.22 12.13 2.45
C GLN A 82 -5.84 13.35 1.74
N TYR A 83 -5.49 13.55 0.47
CA TYR A 83 -6.03 14.66 -0.33
C TYR A 83 -7.54 14.54 -0.53
N SER A 84 -8.07 13.33 -0.72
CA SER A 84 -9.51 13.12 -0.89
C SER A 84 -10.29 13.42 0.40
N TRP A 85 -9.75 13.03 1.57
CA TRP A 85 -10.34 13.35 2.87
C TRP A 85 -10.34 14.85 3.15
N GLN A 86 -9.22 15.55 2.90
CA GLN A 86 -9.13 16.99 3.06
C GLN A 86 -10.17 17.70 2.18
N ARG A 87 -10.27 17.31 0.90
CA ARG A 87 -11.23 17.92 -0.01
C ARG A 87 -12.69 17.63 0.36
N ALA A 88 -12.96 16.48 0.97
CA ALA A 88 -14.28 16.16 1.49
C ALA A 88 -14.63 17.05 2.69
N MET A 89 -13.70 17.22 3.63
CA MET A 89 -13.87 18.12 4.78
C MET A 89 -14.12 19.57 4.35
N ASP A 90 -13.31 20.10 3.42
CA ASP A 90 -13.49 21.47 2.91
C ASP A 90 -14.90 21.69 2.33
N ARG A 91 -15.44 20.69 1.61
CA ARG A 91 -16.78 20.76 1.01
C ARG A 91 -17.90 20.67 2.04
N GLU A 92 -17.69 19.89 3.10
CA GLU A 92 -18.64 19.83 4.23
C GLU A 92 -18.67 21.16 4.98
N ASP A 93 -17.50 21.76 5.26
CA ASP A 93 -17.37 23.06 5.92
C ASP A 93 -17.99 24.20 5.08
N GLU A 94 -17.76 24.21 3.76
CA GLU A 94 -18.38 25.14 2.82
C GLU A 94 -19.92 24.99 2.80
N ALA A 95 -20.44 23.76 2.81
CA ALA A 95 -21.88 23.52 2.81
C ALA A 95 -22.53 23.96 4.12
N PHE A 96 -21.91 23.67 5.26
CA PHE A 96 -22.38 24.10 6.58
C PHE A 96 -22.43 25.62 6.68
N THR A 97 -21.37 26.31 6.25
CA THR A 97 -21.27 27.79 6.29
C THR A 97 -22.35 28.45 5.42
N ASN A 98 -22.67 27.86 4.27
CA ASN A 98 -23.66 28.40 3.34
C ASN A 98 -25.10 27.92 3.62
N GLY A 99 -25.33 27.16 4.70
CA GLY A 99 -26.64 26.58 5.03
C GLY A 99 -27.15 25.56 4.00
N GLY A 100 -26.24 24.99 3.19
CA GLY A 100 -26.54 24.02 2.15
C GLY A 100 -26.37 22.57 2.62
N VAL A 101 -26.81 21.64 1.78
CA VAL A 101 -26.54 20.19 1.97
C VAL A 101 -25.17 19.88 1.37
N PRO A 102 -24.28 19.16 2.08
CA PRO A 102 -22.98 18.77 1.54
C PRO A 102 -23.13 18.02 0.21
N PRO A 103 -22.32 18.33 -0.81
CA PRO A 103 -22.34 17.60 -2.06
C PRO A 103 -21.89 16.15 -1.82
N GLU A 104 -22.52 15.18 -2.50
CA GLU A 104 -22.08 13.78 -2.44
C GLU A 104 -20.58 13.68 -2.77
N SER A 105 -19.83 13.00 -1.90
CA SER A 105 -18.40 12.82 -2.07
C SER A 105 -18.11 11.94 -3.30
N GLY A 106 -17.65 12.59 -4.38
CA GLY A 106 -17.34 11.93 -5.65
C GLY A 106 -16.24 10.86 -5.53
N ASN A 107 -16.60 9.63 -5.90
CA ASN A 107 -15.84 8.37 -5.85
C ASN A 107 -14.60 8.27 -6.79
N ALA A 108 -14.24 9.32 -7.53
CA ALA A 108 -13.18 9.23 -8.55
C ALA A 108 -11.81 8.81 -7.96
N TRP A 109 -11.49 9.30 -6.76
CA TRP A 109 -10.22 9.05 -6.09
C TRP A 109 -10.15 7.66 -5.45
N ALA A 110 -11.28 7.07 -5.04
CA ALA A 110 -11.28 5.75 -4.42
C ALA A 110 -10.92 4.65 -5.44
N GLY A 111 -11.29 4.85 -6.71
CA GLY A 111 -10.85 3.97 -7.81
C GLY A 111 -9.33 3.99 -8.01
N ALA A 112 -8.72 5.18 -7.99
CA ALA A 112 -7.28 5.35 -8.13
C ALA A 112 -6.52 4.71 -6.95
N THR A 113 -6.94 4.98 -5.71
CA THR A 113 -6.35 4.38 -4.49
C THR A 113 -6.41 2.85 -4.54
N LYS A 114 -7.53 2.27 -5.01
CA LYS A 114 -7.67 0.81 -5.12
C LYS A 114 -6.68 0.21 -6.12
N ILE A 115 -6.49 0.84 -7.28
CA ILE A 115 -5.55 0.38 -8.30
C ILE A 115 -4.10 0.47 -7.78
N LEU A 116 -3.75 1.57 -7.10
CA LEU A 116 -2.43 1.75 -6.50
C LEU A 116 -2.13 0.67 -5.46
N ASN A 117 -3.09 0.36 -4.58
CA ASN A 117 -2.92 -0.67 -3.54
C ASN A 117 -2.75 -2.07 -4.12
N ILE A 118 -3.54 -2.44 -5.13
CA ILE A 118 -3.40 -3.73 -5.82
C ILE A 118 -2.05 -3.81 -6.54
N SER A 119 -1.66 -2.73 -7.24
CA SER A 119 -0.38 -2.66 -7.94
C SER A 119 0.80 -2.78 -6.97
N CYS A 120 0.70 -2.16 -5.79
CA CYS A 120 1.68 -2.28 -4.72
C CYS A 120 1.81 -3.73 -4.24
N LEU A 121 0.68 -4.41 -3.97
CA LEU A 121 0.68 -5.80 -3.53
C LEU A 121 1.34 -6.72 -4.58
N VAL A 122 0.98 -6.56 -5.85
CA VAL A 122 1.55 -7.35 -6.95
C VAL A 122 3.04 -7.09 -7.08
N ALA A 123 3.47 -5.83 -7.10
CA ALA A 123 4.88 -5.46 -7.18
C ALA A 123 5.68 -6.08 -6.02
N PHE A 124 5.20 -5.94 -4.79
CA PHE A 124 5.86 -6.53 -3.63
C PHE A 124 5.94 -8.06 -3.71
N ALA A 125 4.84 -8.74 -4.03
CA ALA A 125 4.82 -10.20 -4.13
C ALA A 125 5.78 -10.71 -5.21
N THR A 126 5.80 -10.08 -6.39
CA THR A 126 6.75 -10.41 -7.45
C THR A 126 8.20 -10.13 -7.01
N GLY A 127 8.44 -9.05 -6.27
CA GLY A 127 9.75 -8.74 -5.71
C GLY A 127 10.23 -9.80 -4.72
N VAL A 128 9.35 -10.28 -3.84
CA VAL A 128 9.65 -11.39 -2.92
C VAL A 128 10.03 -12.64 -3.68
N LEU A 129 9.25 -13.02 -4.70
CA LEU A 129 9.54 -14.22 -5.51
C LEU A 129 10.89 -14.11 -6.22
N ALA A 130 11.19 -12.96 -6.82
CA ALA A 130 12.48 -12.70 -7.48
C ALA A 130 13.65 -12.78 -6.48
N PHE A 131 13.48 -12.21 -5.28
CA PHE A 131 14.50 -12.25 -4.24
C PHE A 131 14.71 -13.66 -3.66
N VAL A 132 13.63 -14.42 -3.45
CA VAL A 132 13.71 -15.82 -2.99
C VAL A 132 14.43 -16.67 -4.01
N TRP A 133 14.08 -16.55 -5.30
CA TRP A 133 14.79 -17.23 -6.38
C TRP A 133 16.29 -16.90 -6.36
N PHE A 134 16.65 -15.61 -6.35
CA PHE A 134 18.03 -15.15 -6.24
C PHE A 134 18.74 -15.76 -5.02
N SER A 135 18.08 -15.74 -3.87
CA SER A 135 18.64 -16.26 -2.62
C SER A 135 18.89 -17.76 -2.72
N THR A 136 17.95 -18.55 -3.25
CA THR A 136 18.12 -20.02 -3.35
C THR A 136 19.29 -20.43 -4.22
N VAL A 137 19.54 -19.74 -5.33
CA VAL A 137 20.64 -20.06 -6.25
C VAL A 137 21.99 -19.65 -5.65
N ASN A 138 22.04 -18.55 -4.90
CA ASN A 138 23.30 -18.04 -4.32
C ASN A 138 23.59 -18.62 -2.93
N PHE A 139 22.60 -19.18 -2.25
CA PHE A 139 22.79 -19.89 -0.98
C PHE A 139 23.59 -21.20 -1.17
N THR A 140 23.50 -21.83 -2.35
CA THR A 140 24.22 -23.07 -2.67
C THR A 140 25.66 -22.87 -3.15
N GLY A 141 26.11 -21.62 -3.34
CA GLY A 141 27.49 -21.29 -3.74
C GLY A 141 28.54 -21.32 -2.61
N VAL A 142 28.17 -21.82 -1.42
CA VAL A 142 29.06 -21.94 -0.25
C VAL A 142 29.72 -23.34 -0.18
N GLY A 143 29.90 -24.01 -1.32
CA GLY A 143 30.56 -25.31 -1.44
C GLY A 143 31.88 -25.22 -2.18
#